data_AF-A3EXW8-F1
#
_entry.id   AF-A3EXW8-F1
#
_cell.length_a   1.000
_cell.length_b   1.000
_cell.length_c   1.000
_cell.angle_alpha   90.00
_cell.angle_beta   90.00
_cell.angle_gamma   90.00
#
_symmetry.space_group_name_H-M   'P 1'
#
loop_
_entity.id
_entity.type
_entity.pdbx_description
1 polymer ?
#
loop_
_entity_poly.entity_id
_entity_poly.type
_entity_poly.pdbx_seq_one_letter_code
_entity_poly.pdbx_strand_id
1 'polypeptide(L)'
;MKGLDMALKEKAIAEKQAKRSQLLWSACQPLILSIQSSSNLESWEDQLEPLENEVAAIAKTSDEEDPLIGAVLASIPEEAKTRGVFSELALKNRFLNVEKVAFRLANLPEGFVSIPRMFLSYLQSFLLINLSKTIPPEELANEPFDVTALTNYDVLFRARYWLDRGDLLQALRYMNLLKGAARAIADEWMNETRILLETKLAADVLLLHAVYSNLIYLQDSS
;
A
#
# COMPACT_ATOMS: atom_id res chain seq x y z
N MET A 1 19.47 37.80 36.12
CA MET A 1 20.22 37.49 34.88
C MET A 1 20.14 36.02 34.51
N LYS A 2 20.38 35.05 35.42
CA LYS A 2 20.30 33.60 35.13
C LYS A 2 18.98 33.09 34.50
N GLY A 3 17.84 33.70 34.82
CA GLY A 3 16.54 33.30 34.24
C GLY A 3 16.36 33.70 32.78
N LEU A 4 16.94 34.83 32.35
CA LEU A 4 16.91 35.28 30.96
C LEU A 4 17.76 34.38 30.07
N ASP A 5 18.93 33.97 30.56
CA ASP A 5 19.84 33.07 29.83
C ASP A 5 19.27 31.66 29.67
N MET A 6 18.49 31.17 30.65
CA MET A 6 17.79 29.89 30.53
C MET A 6 16.66 29.95 29.51
N ALA A 7 15.81 30.98 29.58
CA ALA A 7 14.71 31.17 28.62
C ALA A 7 15.22 31.33 27.17
N LEU A 8 16.36 32.03 26.98
CA LEU A 8 16.98 32.16 25.65
C LEU A 8 17.50 30.82 25.12
N LYS A 9 18.10 29.98 25.98
CA LYS A 9 18.56 28.63 25.59
C LYS A 9 17.40 27.72 25.23
N GLU A 10 16.34 27.74 26.04
CA GLU A 10 15.13 26.94 25.81
C GLU A 10 14.46 27.31 24.48
N LYS A 11 14.30 28.62 24.23
CA LYS A 11 13.80 29.12 22.95
C LYS A 11 14.68 28.72 21.77
N ALA A 12 16.01 28.80 21.90
CA ALA A 12 16.93 28.40 20.84
C ALA A 12 16.85 26.89 20.53
N ILE A 13 16.63 26.05 21.54
CA ILE A 13 16.40 24.61 21.37
C ILE A 13 15.08 24.35 20.65
N ALA A 14 14.00 25.00 21.09
CA ALA A 14 12.67 24.89 20.48
C ALA A 14 12.68 25.34 19.00
N GLU A 15 13.33 26.47 18.68
CA GLU A 15 13.48 26.93 17.30
C GLU A 15 14.28 25.96 16.42
N LYS A 16 15.34 25.35 16.97
CA LYS A 16 16.13 24.33 16.25
C LYS A 16 15.28 23.10 15.95
N GLN A 17 14.50 22.65 16.92
CA GLN A 17 13.61 21.50 16.82
C GLN A 17 12.46 21.76 15.82
N ALA A 18 11.83 22.94 15.86
CA ALA A 18 10.80 23.33 14.90
C ALA A 18 11.33 23.35 13.45
N LYS A 19 12.53 23.89 13.23
CA LYS A 19 13.17 23.85 11.90
C LYS A 19 13.42 22.43 11.41
N ARG A 20 13.83 21.51 12.31
CA ARG A 20 14.03 20.10 11.96
C ARG A 20 12.72 19.45 11.49
N SER A 21 11.64 19.63 12.24
CA SER A 21 10.32 19.09 11.85
C SER A 21 9.86 19.61 10.48
N GLN A 22 10.13 20.89 10.19
CA GLN A 22 9.83 21.48 8.88
C GLN A 22 10.68 20.88 7.75
N LEU A 23 11.96 20.63 7.99
CA LEU A 23 12.85 19.95 7.03
C LEU A 23 12.44 18.50 6.79
N LEU A 24 12.07 17.77 7.84
CA LEU A 24 11.57 16.41 7.71
C LEU A 24 10.26 16.39 6.92
N TRP A 25 9.33 17.29 7.23
CA TRP A 25 8.07 17.43 6.53
C TRP A 25 8.29 17.72 5.03
N SER A 26 9.20 18.63 4.69
CA SER A 26 9.49 18.96 3.29
C SER A 26 10.22 17.83 2.56
N ALA A 27 11.09 17.07 3.25
CA ALA A 27 11.74 15.88 2.70
C ALA A 27 10.75 14.73 2.42
N CYS A 28 9.64 14.63 3.16
CA CYS A 28 8.60 13.64 2.92
C CYS A 28 7.72 13.96 1.70
N GLN A 29 7.61 15.22 1.29
CA GLN A 29 6.72 15.61 0.18
C GLN A 29 7.11 14.95 -1.16
N PRO A 30 8.39 14.98 -1.59
CA PRO A 30 8.81 14.25 -2.79
C PRO A 30 8.48 12.77 -2.74
N LEU A 31 8.73 12.11 -1.59
CA LEU A 31 8.42 10.68 -1.43
C LEU A 31 6.95 10.38 -1.69
N ILE A 32 6.04 11.15 -1.07
CA ILE A 32 4.59 10.98 -1.24
C ILE A 32 4.17 11.22 -2.69
N LEU A 33 4.74 12.24 -3.33
CA LEU A 33 4.46 12.55 -4.73
C LEU A 33 4.96 11.43 -5.66
N SER A 34 6.15 10.89 -5.45
CA SER A 34 6.70 9.77 -6.24
C SER A 34 5.85 8.51 -6.08
N ILE A 35 5.30 8.24 -4.90
CA ILE A 35 4.37 7.11 -4.66
C ILE A 35 3.01 7.31 -5.34
N GLN A 36 2.51 8.55 -5.40
CA GLN A 36 1.21 8.88 -5.98
C GLN A 36 1.26 9.09 -7.49
N SER A 37 2.42 9.45 -8.02
CA SER A 37 2.62 9.74 -9.43
C SER A 37 2.30 8.50 -10.27
N SER A 38 1.30 8.62 -11.12
CA SER A 38 1.08 7.72 -12.24
C SER A 38 1.67 8.41 -13.47
N SER A 39 2.91 8.10 -13.81
CA SER A 39 3.50 8.58 -15.06
C SER A 39 2.69 8.01 -16.23
N ASN A 40 2.27 8.88 -17.16
CA ASN A 40 1.48 8.52 -18.34
C ASN A 40 2.35 7.86 -19.44
N LEU A 41 3.42 7.16 -19.06
CA LEU A 41 4.37 6.56 -19.97
C LEU A 41 3.82 5.25 -20.55
N GLU A 42 4.14 4.96 -21.81
CA GLU A 42 3.57 3.84 -22.56
C GLU A 42 4.01 2.46 -22.02
N SER A 43 5.15 2.37 -21.35
CA SER A 43 5.70 1.14 -20.76
C SER A 43 5.64 1.18 -19.23
N TRP A 44 5.25 0.06 -18.62
CA TRP A 44 5.09 -0.09 -17.17
C TRP A 44 6.43 -0.11 -16.41
N GLU A 45 7.53 -0.48 -17.07
CA GLU A 45 8.89 -0.42 -16.48
C GLU A 45 9.38 1.03 -16.43
N ASP A 46 9.06 1.82 -17.46
CA ASP A 46 9.38 3.24 -17.52
C ASP A 46 8.49 4.08 -16.58
N GLN A 47 7.44 3.47 -16.01
CA GLN A 47 6.55 4.14 -15.07
C GLN A 47 7.09 4.19 -13.63
N LEU A 48 8.10 3.38 -13.31
CA LEU A 48 8.60 3.23 -11.95
C LEU A 48 9.83 4.12 -11.73
N GLU A 49 9.75 4.98 -10.72
CA GLU A 49 10.89 5.80 -10.29
C GLU A 49 11.46 5.25 -8.97
N PRO A 50 12.77 4.99 -8.89
CA PRO A 50 13.43 4.55 -7.65
C PRO A 50 13.26 5.58 -6.52
N LEU A 51 12.85 5.12 -5.34
CA LEU A 51 12.62 5.97 -4.16
C LEU A 51 13.88 6.19 -3.30
N GLU A 52 15.03 5.66 -3.72
CA GLU A 52 16.28 5.72 -2.95
C GLU A 52 16.72 7.16 -2.64
N ASN A 53 16.55 8.09 -3.57
CA ASN A 53 16.97 9.48 -3.39
C ASN A 53 16.14 10.18 -2.31
N GLU A 54 14.82 9.95 -2.32
CA GLU A 54 13.87 10.49 -1.37
C GLU A 54 14.08 9.89 0.02
N VAL A 55 14.27 8.56 0.09
CA VAL A 55 14.60 7.85 1.34
C VAL A 55 15.92 8.36 1.92
N ALA A 56 16.95 8.56 1.09
CA ALA A 56 18.22 9.12 1.51
C ALA A 56 18.12 10.59 1.94
N ALA A 57 17.25 11.38 1.32
CA ALA A 57 16.99 12.76 1.73
C ALA A 57 16.36 12.81 3.13
N ILE A 58 15.40 11.93 3.42
CA ILE A 58 14.78 11.82 4.74
C ILE A 58 15.81 11.33 5.77
N ALA A 59 16.61 10.32 5.45
CA ALA A 59 17.67 9.82 6.33
C ALA A 59 18.71 10.90 6.71
N LYS A 60 18.99 11.86 5.82
CA LYS A 60 19.88 13.00 6.11
C LYS A 60 19.27 14.03 7.06
N THR A 61 17.95 14.05 7.20
CA THR A 61 17.25 14.96 8.13
C THR A 61 17.10 14.39 9.52
N SER A 62 17.23 13.06 9.69
CA SER A 62 17.30 12.44 11.01
C SER A 62 18.73 12.51 11.55
N ASP A 63 18.92 13.19 12.68
CA ASP A 63 20.08 12.92 13.55
C ASP A 63 19.86 11.57 14.27
N GLU A 64 20.91 10.96 14.83
CA GLU A 64 20.91 9.65 15.54
C GLU A 64 19.87 9.51 16.69
N GLU A 65 19.14 10.58 17.02
CA GLU A 65 18.23 10.69 18.17
C GLU A 65 16.82 10.14 17.92
N ASP A 66 16.41 9.86 16.68
CA ASP A 66 15.05 9.36 16.39
C ASP A 66 15.03 7.91 15.89
N PRO A 67 14.88 6.93 16.81
CA PRO A 67 14.82 5.51 16.44
C PRO A 67 13.58 5.17 15.61
N LEU A 68 12.51 5.98 15.66
CA LEU A 68 11.31 5.74 14.88
C LEU A 68 11.58 5.99 13.39
N ILE A 69 12.23 7.10 13.04
CA ILE A 69 12.56 7.40 11.64
C ILE A 69 13.42 6.28 11.05
N GLY A 70 14.46 5.85 11.78
CA GLY A 70 15.31 4.74 11.37
C GLY A 70 14.54 3.43 11.16
N ALA A 71 13.63 3.08 12.09
CA ALA A 71 12.79 1.89 11.98
C ALA A 71 11.82 1.96 10.80
N VAL A 72 11.22 3.13 10.54
CA VAL A 72 10.27 3.31 9.44
C VAL A 72 10.98 3.25 8.09
N LEU A 73 12.14 3.89 7.94
CA LEU A 73 12.95 3.79 6.72
C LEU A 73 13.43 2.35 6.46
N ALA A 74 13.71 1.58 7.52
CA ALA A 74 14.04 0.16 7.41
C ALA A 74 12.83 -0.72 7.03
N SER A 75 11.61 -0.29 7.36
CA SER A 75 10.38 -1.01 6.99
C SER A 75 9.98 -0.86 5.52
N ILE A 76 10.53 0.13 4.81
CA ILE A 76 10.28 0.32 3.37
C ILE A 76 10.90 -0.86 2.61
N PRO A 77 10.12 -1.58 1.77
CA PRO A 77 10.64 -2.69 0.97
C PRO A 77 11.82 -2.28 0.07
N GLU A 78 12.84 -3.13 -0.03
CA GLU A 78 14.01 -2.87 -0.89
C GLU A 78 13.63 -2.74 -2.38
N GLU A 79 12.61 -3.47 -2.81
CA GLU A 79 12.04 -3.35 -4.16
C GLU A 79 11.46 -1.95 -4.43
N ALA A 80 10.85 -1.32 -3.41
CA ALA A 80 10.35 0.04 -3.51
C ALA A 80 11.49 1.07 -3.60
N LYS A 81 12.61 0.84 -2.90
CA LYS A 81 13.78 1.75 -2.93
C LYS A 81 14.48 1.73 -4.27
N THR A 82 14.73 0.53 -4.81
CA THR A 82 15.59 0.33 -5.99
C THR A 82 14.86 0.46 -7.32
N ARG A 83 13.64 -0.09 -7.41
CA ARG A 83 12.85 -0.10 -8.64
C ARG A 83 11.77 0.98 -8.61
N GLY A 84 11.19 1.24 -7.44
CA GLY A 84 9.99 2.06 -7.28
C GLY A 84 8.73 1.21 -7.09
N VAL A 85 7.59 1.90 -6.96
CA VAL A 85 6.29 1.29 -6.67
C VAL A 85 5.27 1.58 -7.78
N PHE A 86 4.41 0.61 -8.07
CA PHE A 86 3.30 0.84 -8.98
C PHE A 86 2.28 1.79 -8.36
N SER A 87 1.78 2.74 -9.15
CA SER A 87 0.66 3.58 -8.73
C SER A 87 -0.62 2.75 -8.48
N GLU A 88 -1.53 3.28 -7.66
CA GLU A 88 -2.83 2.62 -7.41
C GLU A 88 -3.61 2.35 -8.69
N LEU A 89 -3.55 3.32 -9.61
CA LEU A 89 -4.23 3.24 -10.89
C LEU A 89 -3.64 2.13 -11.76
N ALA A 90 -2.31 1.99 -11.79
CA ALA A 90 -1.63 0.91 -12.50
C ALA A 90 -2.04 -0.46 -11.94
N LEU A 91 -2.04 -0.62 -10.61
CA LEU A 91 -2.48 -1.86 -9.97
C LEU A 91 -3.95 -2.17 -10.23
N LYS A 92 -4.82 -1.14 -10.23
CA LYS A 92 -6.24 -1.28 -10.54
C LYS A 92 -6.48 -1.75 -11.98
N ASN A 93 -5.73 -1.20 -12.94
CA ASN A 93 -5.79 -1.62 -14.33
C ASN A 93 -5.28 -3.05 -14.52
N ARG A 94 -4.15 -3.41 -13.87
CA ARG A 94 -3.59 -4.78 -13.91
C ARG A 94 -4.52 -5.81 -13.31
N PHE A 95 -5.26 -5.46 -12.26
CA PHE A 95 -6.20 -6.35 -11.59
C PHE A 95 -7.25 -6.93 -12.54
N LEU A 96 -7.72 -6.18 -13.55
CA LEU A 96 -8.71 -6.69 -14.52
C LEU A 96 -8.23 -7.95 -15.24
N ASN A 97 -6.95 -8.00 -15.62
CA ASN A 97 -6.37 -9.16 -16.25
C ASN A 97 -6.18 -10.30 -15.25
N VAL A 98 -5.71 -9.99 -14.04
CA VAL A 98 -5.52 -10.95 -12.95
C VAL A 98 -6.84 -11.62 -12.59
N GLU A 99 -7.88 -10.83 -12.34
CA GLU A 99 -9.24 -11.29 -12.08
C GLU A 99 -9.72 -12.22 -13.20
N LYS A 100 -9.63 -11.78 -14.47
CA LYS A 100 -10.08 -12.58 -15.61
C LYS A 100 -9.37 -13.93 -15.72
N VAL A 101 -8.09 -14.01 -15.38
CA VAL A 101 -7.33 -15.27 -15.44
C VAL A 101 -7.60 -16.12 -14.18
N ALA A 102 -7.54 -15.53 -12.99
CA ALA A 102 -7.83 -16.20 -11.72
C ALA A 102 -9.26 -16.77 -11.70
N PHE A 103 -10.23 -16.04 -12.25
CA PHE A 103 -11.62 -16.48 -12.36
C PHE A 103 -11.76 -17.75 -13.21
N ARG A 104 -10.98 -17.89 -14.29
CA ARG A 104 -10.95 -19.11 -15.12
C ARG A 104 -10.33 -20.31 -14.40
N LEU A 105 -9.45 -20.05 -13.44
CA LEU A 105 -8.69 -21.06 -12.72
C LEU A 105 -9.22 -21.28 -11.29
N ALA A 106 -10.35 -20.67 -10.93
CA ALA A 106 -10.89 -20.62 -9.58
C ALA A 106 -11.18 -22.00 -8.97
N ASN A 107 -11.43 -23.03 -9.77
CA ASN A 107 -11.69 -24.40 -9.30
C ASN A 107 -10.49 -25.35 -9.45
N LEU A 108 -9.32 -24.85 -9.86
CA LEU A 108 -8.15 -25.69 -10.13
C LEU A 108 -7.18 -25.69 -8.93
N PRO A 109 -6.63 -26.86 -8.55
CA PRO A 109 -5.58 -26.92 -7.54
C PRO A 109 -4.25 -26.36 -8.10
N GLU A 110 -3.30 -26.02 -7.21
CA GLU A 110 -1.96 -25.56 -7.60
C GLU A 110 -1.20 -26.61 -8.43
N GLY A 111 -0.52 -26.18 -9.49
CA GLY A 111 0.36 -27.04 -10.30
C GLY A 111 -0.34 -28.04 -11.25
N PHE A 112 -1.66 -27.94 -11.46
CA PHE A 112 -2.42 -28.91 -12.28
C PHE A 112 -2.36 -28.64 -13.79
N VAL A 113 -2.00 -29.68 -14.56
CA VAL A 113 -1.93 -29.68 -16.04
C VAL A 113 -2.94 -30.68 -16.63
N SER A 114 -4.24 -30.47 -16.40
CA SER A 114 -5.28 -31.31 -17.00
C SER A 114 -6.20 -30.48 -17.91
N ILE A 115 -6.03 -30.65 -19.22
CA ILE A 115 -6.73 -29.91 -20.28
C ILE A 115 -8.27 -30.04 -20.20
N PRO A 116 -8.87 -31.24 -19.98
CA PRO A 116 -10.33 -31.38 -19.90
C PRO A 116 -10.94 -30.64 -18.71
N ARG A 117 -10.25 -30.62 -17.57
CA ARG A 117 -10.72 -29.92 -16.37
C ARG A 117 -10.52 -28.40 -16.47
N MET A 118 -9.46 -27.96 -17.15
CA MET A 118 -9.29 -26.55 -17.51
C MET A 118 -10.39 -26.05 -18.45
N PHE A 119 -10.80 -26.86 -19.44
CA PHE A 119 -11.95 -26.58 -20.30
C PHE A 119 -13.27 -26.49 -19.50
N LEU A 120 -13.51 -27.44 -18.59
CA LEU A 120 -14.69 -27.40 -17.70
C LEU A 120 -14.67 -26.17 -16.78
N SER A 121 -13.52 -25.81 -16.22
CA SER A 121 -13.35 -24.60 -15.41
C SER A 121 -13.66 -23.35 -16.24
N TYR A 122 -13.15 -23.27 -17.47
CA TYR A 122 -13.44 -22.18 -18.40
C TYR A 122 -14.94 -22.07 -18.74
N LEU A 123 -15.60 -23.22 -18.98
CA LEU A 123 -17.03 -23.26 -19.29
C LEU A 123 -17.89 -22.86 -18.08
N GLN A 124 -17.54 -23.32 -16.88
CA GLN A 124 -18.21 -22.92 -15.63
C GLN A 124 -18.04 -21.43 -15.35
N SER A 125 -16.82 -20.90 -15.50
CA SER A 125 -16.55 -19.47 -15.39
C SER A 125 -17.42 -18.68 -16.37
N PHE A 126 -17.49 -19.10 -17.63
CA PHE A 126 -18.31 -18.43 -18.64
C PHE A 126 -19.80 -18.34 -18.24
N LEU A 127 -20.36 -19.38 -17.61
CA LEU A 127 -21.75 -19.39 -17.15
C LEU A 127 -21.97 -18.51 -15.91
N LEU A 128 -20.96 -18.32 -15.06
CA LEU A 128 -21.04 -17.53 -13.82
C LEU A 128 -20.80 -16.02 -14.02
N ILE A 129 -20.27 -15.59 -15.17
CA ILE A 129 -20.06 -14.16 -15.48
C ILE A 129 -21.36 -13.34 -15.41
N ASN A 130 -22.52 -13.99 -15.55
CA ASN A 130 -23.84 -13.35 -15.44
C ASN A 130 -24.44 -13.34 -14.02
N LEU A 131 -23.71 -13.84 -13.02
CA LEU A 131 -24.17 -13.90 -11.63
C LEU A 131 -23.36 -12.92 -10.77
N SER A 132 -23.65 -11.62 -10.92
CA SER A 132 -23.17 -10.61 -9.99
C SER A 132 -23.79 -10.87 -8.61
N LYS A 133 -23.07 -11.56 -7.73
CA LYS A 133 -23.47 -11.65 -6.33
C LYS A 133 -23.19 -10.30 -5.68
N THR A 134 -24.25 -9.61 -5.29
CA THR A 134 -24.15 -8.44 -4.41
C THR A 134 -23.55 -8.87 -3.08
N ILE A 135 -22.60 -8.10 -2.56
CA ILE A 135 -22.07 -8.32 -1.21
C ILE A 135 -23.23 -8.16 -0.22
N PRO A 136 -23.44 -9.11 0.71
CA PRO A 136 -24.49 -9.01 1.72
C PRO A 136 -24.37 -7.69 2.51
N PRO A 137 -25.48 -7.02 2.83
CA PRO A 137 -25.45 -5.77 3.60
C PRO A 137 -24.86 -5.98 5.00
N GLU A 138 -25.02 -7.17 5.59
CA GLU A 138 -24.43 -7.58 6.86
C GLU A 138 -22.90 -7.55 6.81
N GLU A 139 -22.31 -8.05 5.72
CA GLU A 139 -20.87 -8.02 5.48
C GLU A 139 -20.36 -6.57 5.32
N LEU A 140 -21.15 -5.70 4.67
CA LEU A 140 -20.84 -4.28 4.56
C LEU A 140 -20.97 -3.54 5.91
N ALA A 141 -21.80 -4.05 6.82
CA ALA A 141 -21.94 -3.56 8.19
C ALA A 141 -20.83 -4.08 9.13
N ASN A 142 -19.83 -4.80 8.61
CA ASN A 142 -18.78 -5.48 9.36
C ASN A 142 -19.31 -6.52 10.37
N GLU A 143 -20.45 -7.14 10.08
CA GLU A 143 -20.93 -8.26 10.86
C GLU A 143 -20.05 -9.50 10.63
N PRO A 144 -19.83 -10.33 11.68
CA PRO A 144 -19.00 -11.52 11.55
C PRO A 144 -19.66 -12.52 10.61
N PHE A 145 -18.93 -12.94 9.58
CA PHE A 145 -19.38 -13.97 8.64
C PHE A 145 -18.29 -15.02 8.42
N ASP A 146 -18.69 -16.20 7.96
CA ASP A 146 -17.77 -17.29 7.72
C ASP A 146 -16.99 -17.10 6.41
N VAL A 147 -15.75 -16.65 6.53
CA VAL A 147 -14.81 -16.49 5.41
C VAL A 147 -14.41 -17.83 4.77
N THR A 148 -14.55 -18.96 5.49
CA THR A 148 -14.15 -20.28 4.97
C THR A 148 -15.14 -20.83 3.95
N ALA A 149 -16.39 -20.38 4.01
CA ALA A 149 -17.44 -20.70 3.04
C ALA A 149 -17.28 -19.98 1.70
N LEU A 150 -16.39 -18.99 1.59
CA LEU A 150 -16.18 -18.24 0.36
C LEU A 150 -15.48 -19.11 -0.71
N THR A 151 -16.06 -19.11 -1.91
CA THR A 151 -15.39 -19.65 -3.10
C THR A 151 -14.39 -18.64 -3.66
N ASN A 152 -13.44 -19.10 -4.46
CA ASN A 152 -12.52 -18.20 -5.18
C ASN A 152 -13.26 -17.16 -6.04
N TYR A 153 -14.44 -17.49 -6.59
CA TYR A 153 -15.27 -16.54 -7.31
C TYR A 153 -15.81 -15.43 -6.40
N ASP A 154 -16.33 -15.82 -5.23
CA ASP A 154 -16.87 -14.90 -4.23
C ASP A 154 -15.79 -13.93 -3.72
N VAL A 155 -14.55 -14.43 -3.58
CA VAL A 155 -13.37 -13.65 -3.22
C VAL A 155 -13.01 -12.64 -4.31
N LEU A 156 -12.93 -13.07 -5.58
CA LEU A 156 -12.59 -12.18 -6.70
C LEU A 156 -13.61 -11.05 -6.86
N PHE A 157 -14.90 -11.34 -6.76
CA PHE A 157 -15.95 -10.33 -6.83
C PHE A 157 -15.86 -9.32 -5.68
N ARG A 158 -15.56 -9.76 -4.46
CA ARG A 158 -15.35 -8.87 -3.30
C ARG A 158 -14.11 -8.00 -3.46
N ALA A 159 -13.01 -8.60 -3.91
CA ALA A 159 -11.80 -7.85 -4.20
C ALA A 159 -12.05 -6.78 -5.27
N ARG A 160 -12.77 -7.12 -6.34
CA ARG A 160 -13.17 -6.17 -7.39
C ARG A 160 -14.00 -5.02 -6.84
N TYR A 161 -14.99 -5.32 -5.99
CA TYR A 161 -15.86 -4.33 -5.38
C TYR A 161 -15.09 -3.28 -4.55
N TRP A 162 -14.15 -3.72 -3.69
CA TRP A 162 -13.37 -2.80 -2.86
C TRP A 162 -12.33 -2.02 -3.68
N LEU A 163 -11.73 -2.68 -4.67
CA LEU A 163 -10.78 -2.03 -5.58
C LEU A 163 -11.47 -0.95 -6.44
N ASP A 164 -12.70 -1.18 -6.89
CA ASP A 164 -13.47 -0.18 -7.64
C ASP A 164 -13.73 1.08 -6.81
N ARG A 165 -13.83 0.94 -5.47
CA ARG A 165 -13.99 2.03 -4.50
C ARG A 165 -12.67 2.65 -4.01
N GLY A 166 -11.53 2.16 -4.48
CA GLY A 166 -10.21 2.67 -4.08
C GLY A 166 -9.66 2.07 -2.79
N ASP A 167 -10.31 1.04 -2.22
CA ASP A 167 -9.81 0.36 -1.02
C ASP A 167 -8.94 -0.85 -1.42
N LEU A 168 -7.67 -0.56 -1.73
CA LEU A 168 -6.67 -1.57 -2.07
C LEU A 168 -6.36 -2.52 -0.91
N LEU A 169 -6.45 -2.04 0.33
CA LEU A 169 -6.18 -2.85 1.51
C LEU A 169 -7.24 -3.95 1.66
N GLN A 170 -8.52 -3.60 1.60
CA GLN A 170 -9.59 -4.59 1.65
C GLN A 170 -9.53 -5.54 0.45
N ALA A 171 -9.25 -5.01 -0.75
CA ALA A 171 -9.06 -5.85 -1.93
C ALA A 171 -7.95 -6.90 -1.70
N LEU A 172 -6.80 -6.49 -1.18
CA LEU A 172 -5.69 -7.40 -0.86
C LEU A 172 -6.08 -8.42 0.24
N ARG A 173 -6.83 -8.01 1.26
CA ARG A 173 -7.34 -8.93 2.31
C ARG A 173 -8.21 -10.03 1.72
N TYR A 174 -9.14 -9.70 0.83
CA TYR A 174 -9.93 -10.72 0.12
C TYR A 174 -9.04 -11.59 -0.75
N MET A 175 -8.14 -11.02 -1.55
CA MET A 175 -7.25 -11.79 -2.44
C MET A 175 -6.38 -12.80 -1.69
N ASN A 176 -5.99 -12.52 -0.44
CA ASN A 176 -5.30 -13.50 0.42
C ASN A 176 -6.13 -14.76 0.75
N LEU A 177 -7.45 -14.72 0.59
CA LEU A 177 -8.34 -15.88 0.78
C LEU A 177 -8.39 -16.80 -0.44
N LEU A 178 -7.80 -16.39 -1.58
CA LEU A 178 -7.71 -17.25 -2.76
C LEU A 178 -6.91 -18.52 -2.46
N LYS A 179 -7.30 -19.60 -3.12
CA LYS A 179 -6.65 -20.92 -2.99
C LYS A 179 -6.34 -21.48 -4.38
N GLY A 180 -5.36 -22.38 -4.48
CA GLY A 180 -5.15 -23.13 -5.72
C GLY A 180 -4.51 -22.27 -6.82
N ALA A 181 -4.76 -22.62 -8.07
CA ALA A 181 -4.17 -21.94 -9.23
C ALA A 181 -4.56 -20.45 -9.32
N ALA A 182 -5.75 -20.07 -8.82
CA ALA A 182 -6.16 -18.68 -8.74
C ALA A 182 -5.27 -17.84 -7.81
N ARG A 183 -4.83 -18.41 -6.69
CA ARG A 183 -3.91 -17.76 -5.75
C ARG A 183 -2.53 -17.56 -6.37
N ALA A 184 -2.04 -18.58 -7.09
CA ALA A 184 -0.73 -18.54 -7.76
C ALA A 184 -0.67 -17.45 -8.84
N ILE A 185 -1.70 -17.32 -9.68
CA ILE A 185 -1.78 -16.25 -10.69
C ILE A 185 -1.90 -14.86 -10.05
N ALA A 186 -2.60 -14.76 -8.93
CA ALA A 186 -2.77 -13.49 -8.23
C ALA A 186 -1.54 -13.04 -7.44
N ASP A 187 -0.57 -13.94 -7.20
CA ASP A 187 0.50 -13.70 -6.22
C ASP A 187 1.37 -12.50 -6.57
N GLU A 188 1.74 -12.35 -7.84
CA GLU A 188 2.52 -11.20 -8.31
C GLU A 188 1.78 -9.88 -8.02
N TRP A 189 0.51 -9.78 -8.43
CA TRP A 189 -0.29 -8.58 -8.18
C TRP A 189 -0.47 -8.31 -6.68
N MET A 190 -0.64 -9.36 -5.87
CA MET A 190 -0.74 -9.23 -4.43
C MET A 190 0.56 -8.74 -3.80
N ASN A 191 1.71 -9.20 -4.29
CA ASN A 191 3.01 -8.74 -3.83
C ASN A 191 3.23 -7.27 -4.16
N GLU A 192 2.95 -6.87 -5.41
CA GLU A 192 3.05 -5.47 -5.83
C GLU A 192 2.12 -4.54 -5.04
N THR A 193 0.91 -5.01 -4.74
CA THR A 193 -0.04 -4.27 -3.89
C THR A 193 0.46 -4.14 -2.45
N ARG A 194 1.07 -5.19 -1.90
CA ARG A 194 1.69 -5.15 -0.56
C ARG A 194 2.80 -4.11 -0.49
N ILE A 195 3.72 -4.14 -1.46
CA ILE A 195 4.84 -3.19 -1.52
C ILE A 195 4.33 -1.75 -1.54
N LEU A 196 3.31 -1.46 -2.37
CA LEU A 196 2.71 -0.13 -2.42
C LEU A 196 2.13 0.29 -1.06
N LEU A 197 1.36 -0.59 -0.42
CA LEU A 197 0.71 -0.30 0.86
C LEU A 197 1.71 -0.10 1.99
N GLU A 198 2.76 -0.93 2.06
CA GLU A 198 3.85 -0.80 3.05
C GLU A 198 4.61 0.52 2.85
N THR A 199 4.90 0.87 1.60
CA THR A 199 5.60 2.12 1.27
C THR A 199 4.76 3.34 1.61
N LYS A 200 3.44 3.31 1.34
CA LYS A 200 2.50 4.36 1.74
C LYS A 200 2.40 4.53 3.23
N LEU A 201 2.23 3.42 3.94
CA LEU A 201 2.16 3.44 5.40
C LEU A 201 3.43 4.05 5.99
N ALA A 202 4.60 3.67 5.48
CA ALA A 202 5.87 4.25 5.93
C ALA A 202 5.93 5.76 5.67
N ALA A 203 5.57 6.21 4.47
CA ALA A 203 5.54 7.63 4.12
C ALA A 203 4.56 8.43 5.00
N ASP A 204 3.36 7.89 5.24
CA ASP A 204 2.33 8.51 6.08
C ASP A 204 2.80 8.62 7.53
N VAL A 205 3.44 7.58 8.07
CA VAL A 205 4.00 7.59 9.44
C VAL A 205 5.10 8.65 9.57
N LEU A 206 6.00 8.77 8.58
CA LEU A 206 7.05 9.80 8.58
C LEU A 206 6.45 11.22 8.53
N LEU A 207 5.44 11.43 7.69
CA LEU A 207 4.75 12.71 7.60
C LEU A 207 4.03 13.06 8.91
N LEU A 208 3.27 12.11 9.47
CA LEU A 208 2.56 12.28 10.73
C LEU A 208 3.52 12.58 11.88
N HIS A 209 4.67 11.90 11.90
CA HIS A 209 5.73 12.18 12.88
C HIS A 209 6.26 13.61 12.76
N ALA A 210 6.53 14.07 11.53
CA ALA A 210 6.99 15.44 11.27
C ALA A 210 5.97 16.48 11.74
N VAL A 211 4.68 16.26 11.46
CA VAL A 211 3.58 17.13 11.88
C VAL A 211 3.44 17.14 13.40
N TYR A 212 3.41 15.97 14.03
CA TYR A 212 3.29 15.82 15.48
C TYR A 212 4.44 16.52 16.21
N SER A 213 5.68 16.29 15.74
CA SER A 213 6.86 16.96 16.27
C SER A 213 6.74 18.47 16.18
N ASN A 214 6.31 19.01 15.02
CA ASN A 214 6.11 20.44 14.86
C ASN A 214 5.05 21.02 15.83
N LEU A 215 3.95 20.30 16.07
CA LEU A 215 2.89 20.75 16.98
C LEU A 215 3.36 20.83 18.45
N ILE A 216 4.13 19.84 18.92
CA ILE A 216 4.69 19.85 20.27
C ILE A 216 5.54 21.11 20.47
N TYR A 217 6.45 21.41 19.53
CA TYR A 217 7.37 22.54 19.67
C TYR A 217 6.67 23.91 19.62
N LEU A 218 5.54 24.01 18.92
CA LEU A 218 4.73 25.23 18.93
C LEU A 218 4.05 25.46 20.28
N GLN A 219 3.59 24.40 20.94
CA GLN A 219 2.95 24.48 22.26
C GLN A 219 3.94 24.83 23.37
N ASP A 220 5.20 24.38 23.28
CA ASP A 220 6.26 24.75 24.24
C ASP A 220 6.77 26.18 24.04
N SER A 221 6.44 26.83 22.93
CA SER A 221 6.88 28.20 22.59
C SER A 221 5.87 29.31 22.94
N SER A 222 4.65 28.94 23.35
CA SER A 222 3.52 29.84 23.70
C SER A 222 3.31 29.98 25.19
#